data_AF-A0A1B0DF15-F1
#
_entry.id   AF-A0A1B0DF15-F1
#
_cell.length_a   1.000
_cell.length_b   1.000
_cell.length_c   1.000
_cell.angle_alpha   90.00
_cell.angle_beta   90.00
_cell.angle_gamma   90.00
#
_symmetry.space_group_name_H-M   'P 1'
#
loop_
_entity.id
_entity.type
_entity.pdbx_description
1 polymer ?
#
loop_
_entity_poly.entity_id
_entity_poly.type
_entity_poly.pdbx_seq_one_letter_code
_entity_poly.pdbx_strand_id
1 'polypeptide(L)'
;MSEFSSKLEKVASSIHKSVELTVLNLTNEDDFVTQSKSTYTYLMKILSSHELDHQAYIKCIDQCKSNPYAGAFEKDFRNLTRNITTDVKDSKRYKDFEKFVDAAYKRDLGEASTSSEGMTVTESLQRTDPFTKKPIVNPVRHKVCNHVYDKDSLANIIKLNARVRCPYVGCTNKERLRMVDVVQDVGMRIRLATEAESNDDESDSD
;
A
#
# COMPACT_ATOMS: atom_id res chain seq x y z
N MET A 1 18.28 -19.64 9.75
CA MET A 1 16.97 -19.30 9.15
C MET A 1 16.65 -17.79 9.13
N SER A 2 17.33 -16.92 9.87
CA SER A 2 16.90 -15.51 10.03
C SER A 2 17.19 -14.58 8.83
N GLU A 3 18.30 -14.78 8.09
CA GLU A 3 18.69 -13.82 7.04
C GLU A 3 17.82 -13.91 5.78
N PHE A 4 17.54 -15.13 5.29
CA PHE A 4 16.69 -15.33 4.12
C PHE A 4 15.27 -14.83 4.36
N SER A 5 14.70 -15.13 5.53
CA SER A 5 13.37 -14.64 5.93
C SER A 5 13.33 -13.11 6.01
N SER A 6 14.37 -12.47 6.56
CA SER A 6 14.45 -11.00 6.59
C SER A 6 14.52 -10.38 5.20
N LYS A 7 15.28 -10.99 4.27
CA LYS A 7 15.36 -10.51 2.88
C LYS A 7 14.01 -10.68 2.16
N LEU A 8 13.36 -11.82 2.32
CA LEU A 8 12.00 -12.06 1.79
C LEU A 8 11.01 -11.01 2.27
N GLU A 9 11.03 -10.68 3.56
CA GLU A 9 10.09 -9.71 4.13
C GLU A 9 10.32 -8.29 3.59
N LYS A 10 11.57 -7.91 3.35
CA LYS A 10 11.92 -6.63 2.72
C LYS A 10 11.40 -6.56 1.28
N VAL A 11 11.56 -7.63 0.50
CA VAL A 11 11.04 -7.70 -0.88
C VAL A 11 9.52 -7.63 -0.87
N ALA A 12 8.86 -8.41 0.00
CA ALA A 12 7.40 -8.37 0.15
C ALA A 12 6.90 -6.97 0.53
N SER A 13 7.53 -6.31 1.50
CA SER A 13 7.19 -4.95 1.92
C SER A 13 7.38 -3.94 0.79
N SER A 14 8.44 -4.09 -0.01
CA SER A 14 8.67 -3.25 -1.19
C SER A 14 7.55 -3.41 -2.21
N ILE A 15 7.09 -4.63 -2.49
CA ILE A 15 5.99 -4.89 -3.42
C ILE A 15 4.69 -4.26 -2.91
N HIS A 16 4.36 -4.43 -1.61
CA HIS A 16 3.19 -3.78 -1.01
C HIS A 16 3.25 -2.27 -1.18
N LYS A 17 4.42 -1.67 -0.91
CA LYS A 17 4.58 -0.22 -1.02
C LYS A 17 4.41 0.27 -2.46
N SER A 18 4.92 -0.49 -3.43
CA SER A 18 4.74 -0.17 -4.85
C SER A 18 3.27 -0.21 -5.25
N VAL A 19 2.49 -1.19 -4.79
CA VAL A 19 1.03 -1.23 -5.02
C VAL A 19 0.35 0.00 -4.45
N GLU A 20 0.63 0.38 -3.20
CA GLU A 20 0.04 1.59 -2.60
C GLU A 20 0.33 2.83 -3.43
N LEU A 21 1.58 3.01 -3.86
CA LEU A 21 2.01 4.16 -4.65
C LEU A 21 1.36 4.14 -6.04
N THR A 22 1.27 2.98 -6.68
CA THR A 22 0.60 2.86 -7.97
C THR A 22 -0.87 3.21 -7.85
N VAL A 23 -1.58 2.67 -6.86
CA VAL A 23 -3.00 2.94 -6.62
C VAL A 23 -3.25 4.43 -6.41
N LEU A 24 -2.43 5.09 -5.58
CA LEU A 24 -2.52 6.54 -5.32
C LEU A 24 -2.33 7.41 -6.58
N ASN A 25 -1.69 6.86 -7.61
CA ASN A 25 -1.32 7.54 -8.84
C ASN A 25 -2.13 7.07 -10.05
N LEU A 26 -3.16 6.25 -9.87
CA LEU A 26 -3.99 5.78 -10.97
C LEU A 26 -4.76 6.97 -11.56
N THR A 27 -4.58 7.18 -12.87
CA THR A 27 -5.58 7.82 -13.72
C THR A 27 -6.68 6.78 -13.99
N ASN A 28 -7.91 7.20 -14.32
CA ASN A 28 -9.04 6.29 -14.60
C ASN A 28 -8.87 5.46 -15.90
N GLU A 29 -7.63 5.15 -16.30
CA GLU A 29 -7.32 4.32 -17.45
C GLU A 29 -7.30 2.85 -17.05
N ASP A 30 -8.40 2.15 -17.37
CA ASP A 30 -8.65 0.75 -17.00
C ASP A 30 -7.53 -0.23 -17.41
N ASP A 31 -6.84 0.04 -18.53
CA ASP A 31 -5.75 -0.81 -19.03
C ASP A 31 -4.50 -0.77 -18.14
N PHE A 32 -4.11 0.42 -17.66
CA PHE A 32 -2.94 0.57 -16.77
C PHE A 32 -3.21 -0.03 -15.38
N VAL A 33 -4.43 0.14 -14.88
CA VAL A 33 -4.91 -0.47 -13.62
C VAL A 33 -4.80 -1.99 -13.69
N THR A 34 -5.29 -2.59 -14.78
CA THR A 34 -5.28 -4.05 -14.98
C THR A 34 -3.86 -4.59 -15.15
N GLN A 35 -3.02 -3.89 -15.91
CA GLN A 35 -1.62 -4.28 -16.13
C GLN A 35 -0.79 -4.18 -14.84
N SER A 36 -0.95 -3.12 -14.05
CA SER A 36 -0.24 -2.97 -12.78
C SER A 36 -0.65 -4.04 -11.76
N LYS A 37 -1.96 -4.28 -11.62
CA LYS A 37 -2.50 -5.32 -10.74
C LYS A 37 -1.94 -6.71 -11.07
N SER A 38 -1.97 -7.09 -12.35
CA SER A 38 -1.45 -8.38 -12.80
C SER A 38 0.06 -8.51 -12.56
N THR A 39 0.83 -7.45 -12.79
CA THR A 39 2.29 -7.43 -12.58
C THR A 39 2.64 -7.67 -11.12
N TYR A 40 2.05 -6.92 -10.18
CA TYR A 40 2.36 -7.08 -8.76
C TYR A 40 1.91 -8.43 -8.21
N THR A 41 0.76 -8.93 -8.67
CA THR A 41 0.27 -10.27 -8.33
C THR A 41 1.24 -11.35 -8.80
N TYR A 42 1.78 -11.22 -10.01
CA TYR A 42 2.79 -12.13 -10.54
C TYR A 42 4.09 -12.12 -9.73
N LEU A 43 4.59 -10.93 -9.37
CA LEU A 43 5.80 -10.81 -8.55
C LEU A 43 5.63 -11.46 -7.17
N MET A 44 4.48 -11.24 -6.52
CA MET A 44 4.20 -11.88 -5.23
C MET A 44 4.05 -13.41 -5.35
N LYS A 45 3.50 -13.89 -6.46
CA LYS A 45 3.42 -15.32 -6.76
C LYS A 45 4.81 -15.94 -6.82
N ILE A 46 5.75 -15.33 -7.55
CA ILE A 46 7.14 -15.79 -7.63
C ILE A 46 7.79 -15.79 -6.24
N LEU A 47 7.65 -14.70 -5.49
CA LEU A 47 8.24 -14.57 -4.16
C LEU A 47 7.75 -15.67 -3.20
N SER A 48 6.43 -15.93 -3.23
CA SER A 48 5.79 -16.96 -2.41
C SER A 48 6.22 -18.37 -2.84
N SER A 49 6.42 -18.60 -4.14
CA SER A 49 6.98 -19.86 -4.65
C SER A 49 8.38 -20.11 -4.11
N HIS A 50 9.28 -19.12 -4.20
CA HIS A 50 10.65 -19.24 -3.68
C HIS A 50 10.68 -19.48 -2.17
N GLU A 51 9.78 -18.87 -1.42
CA GLU A 51 9.66 -19.12 0.02
C GLU A 51 9.28 -20.59 0.29
N LEU A 52 8.27 -21.11 -0.40
CA LEU A 52 7.83 -22.49 -0.22
C LEU A 52 8.93 -23.49 -0.63
N ASP A 53 9.61 -23.24 -1.75
CA ASP A 53 10.72 -24.07 -2.21
C ASP A 53 11.84 -24.08 -1.18
N HIS A 54 12.23 -22.91 -0.66
CA HIS A 54 13.26 -22.81 0.37
C HIS A 54 12.85 -23.53 1.67
N GLN A 55 11.58 -23.42 2.09
CA GLN A 55 11.07 -24.17 3.24
C GLN A 55 11.11 -25.70 3.00
N ALA A 56 10.77 -26.15 1.79
CA ALA A 56 10.87 -27.56 1.41
C ALA A 56 12.33 -28.03 1.42
N TYR A 57 13.26 -27.28 0.83
CA TYR A 57 14.69 -27.61 0.84
C TYR A 57 15.28 -27.70 2.24
N ILE A 58 14.92 -26.80 3.15
CA ILE A 58 15.35 -26.90 4.55
C ILE A 58 14.88 -28.21 5.18
N LYS A 59 13.61 -28.59 4.98
CA LYS A 59 13.07 -29.86 5.49
C LYS A 59 13.83 -31.06 4.91
N CYS A 60 14.12 -31.05 3.61
CA CYS A 60 14.91 -32.11 2.98
C CYS A 60 16.32 -32.19 3.56
N ILE A 61 16.98 -31.04 3.76
CA ILE A 61 18.32 -30.97 4.36
C ILE A 61 18.29 -31.55 5.78
N ASP A 62 17.29 -31.18 6.58
CA ASP A 62 17.17 -31.68 7.96
C ASP A 62 16.89 -33.18 8.01
N GLN A 63 16.12 -33.72 7.06
CA GLN A 63 15.96 -35.16 6.88
C GLN A 63 17.27 -35.85 6.50
N CYS A 64 18.04 -35.30 5.56
CA CYS A 64 19.33 -35.87 5.17
C CYS A 64 20.34 -35.89 6.32
N LYS A 65 20.34 -34.88 7.19
CA LYS A 65 21.21 -34.83 8.39
C LYS A 65 20.92 -35.95 9.39
N SER A 66 19.73 -36.54 9.36
CA SER A 66 19.39 -37.67 10.23
C SER A 66 20.08 -38.98 9.81
N ASN A 67 20.61 -39.06 8.58
CA ASN A 67 21.33 -40.22 8.09
C ASN A 67 22.78 -40.23 8.62
N PRO A 68 23.22 -41.27 9.36
CA PRO A 68 24.58 -41.33 9.90
C PRO A 68 25.66 -41.56 8.83
N TYR A 69 25.28 -41.93 7.60
CA TYR A 69 26.21 -42.15 6.49
C TYR A 69 26.31 -40.91 5.58
N ALA A 70 27.35 -40.10 5.77
CA ALA A 70 27.57 -38.86 5.00
C ALA A 70 27.62 -39.08 3.47
N GLY A 71 28.10 -40.23 2.99
CA GLY A 71 28.16 -40.57 1.57
C GLY A 71 26.79 -40.75 0.89
N ALA A 72 25.70 -40.86 1.64
CA ALA A 72 24.35 -40.98 1.10
C ALA A 72 23.66 -39.63 0.87
N PHE A 73 24.22 -38.51 1.38
CA PHE A 73 23.57 -37.19 1.39
C PHE A 73 23.09 -36.75 0.01
N GLU A 74 23.94 -36.81 -1.01
CA GLU A 74 23.59 -36.33 -2.36
C GLU A 74 22.45 -37.14 -2.99
N LYS A 75 22.45 -38.46 -2.77
CA LYS A 75 21.40 -39.36 -3.26
C LYS A 75 20.09 -39.08 -2.56
N ASP A 76 20.12 -38.98 -1.23
CA ASP A 76 18.94 -38.74 -0.40
C ASP A 76 18.34 -37.37 -0.69
N PHE A 77 19.19 -36.33 -0.73
CA PHE A 77 18.76 -34.97 -1.06
C PHE A 77 18.10 -34.92 -2.44
N ARG A 78 18.75 -35.49 -3.46
CA ARG A 78 18.20 -35.54 -4.83
C ARG A 78 16.86 -36.27 -4.89
N ASN A 79 16.69 -37.35 -4.14
CA ASN A 79 15.44 -38.09 -4.09
C ASN A 79 14.33 -37.27 -3.44
N LEU A 80 14.62 -36.59 -2.33
CA LEU A 80 13.68 -35.75 -1.60
C LEU A 80 13.27 -34.50 -2.39
N THR A 81 14.17 -33.94 -3.20
CA THR A 81 13.88 -32.72 -3.98
C THR A 81 13.20 -32.98 -5.32
N ARG A 82 13.23 -34.22 -5.83
CA ARG A 82 12.83 -34.55 -7.21
C ARG A 82 11.40 -34.14 -7.57
N ASN A 83 10.51 -34.14 -6.59
CA ASN A 83 9.08 -33.85 -6.77
C ASN A 83 8.61 -32.68 -5.90
N ILE A 84 9.51 -31.77 -5.50
CA ILE A 84 9.08 -30.55 -4.82
C ILE A 84 8.24 -29.76 -5.83
N THR A 85 6.93 -29.74 -5.58
CA THR A 85 5.97 -28.91 -6.28
C THR A 85 5.39 -27.93 -5.27
N THR A 86 5.41 -26.66 -5.62
CA THR A 86 4.93 -25.60 -4.75
C THR A 86 3.64 -25.02 -5.29
N ASP A 87 2.53 -25.35 -4.62
CA ASP A 87 1.26 -24.68 -4.89
C ASP A 87 1.21 -23.36 -4.12
N VAL A 88 1.48 -22.29 -4.86
CA VAL A 88 1.47 -20.92 -4.32
C VAL A 88 0.06 -20.50 -3.90
N LYS A 89 -0.99 -21.09 -4.49
CA LYS A 89 -2.38 -20.72 -4.22
C LYS A 89 -2.75 -20.95 -2.76
N ASP A 90 -2.10 -21.89 -2.09
CA ASP A 90 -2.33 -22.17 -0.66
C ASP A 90 -1.42 -21.40 0.29
N SER A 91 -0.44 -20.67 -0.23
CA SER A 91 0.44 -19.88 0.62
C SER A 91 -0.33 -18.73 1.28
N LYS A 92 -0.16 -18.59 2.59
CA LYS A 92 -0.76 -17.50 3.37
C LYS A 92 -0.36 -16.13 2.82
N ARG A 93 0.93 -15.94 2.51
CA ARG A 93 1.47 -14.67 1.99
C ARG A 93 0.81 -14.26 0.67
N TYR A 94 0.64 -15.20 -0.27
CA TYR A 94 -0.02 -14.91 -1.54
C TYR A 94 -1.50 -14.57 -1.35
N LYS A 95 -2.24 -15.36 -0.56
CA LYS A 95 -3.66 -15.09 -0.25
C LYS A 95 -3.86 -13.73 0.43
N ASP A 96 -3.01 -13.39 1.39
CA ASP A 96 -3.06 -12.11 2.10
C ASP A 96 -2.75 -10.95 1.15
N PHE A 97 -1.83 -11.15 0.22
CA PHE A 97 -1.51 -10.16 -0.81
C PHE A 97 -2.63 -9.96 -1.83
N GLU A 98 -3.26 -11.03 -2.34
CA GLU A 98 -4.40 -10.91 -3.26
C GLU A 98 -5.53 -10.07 -2.63
N LYS A 99 -5.85 -10.34 -1.35
CA LYS A 99 -6.82 -9.54 -0.59
C LYS A 99 -6.40 -8.09 -0.45
N PHE A 100 -5.12 -7.84 -0.16
CA PHE A 100 -4.57 -6.50 -0.03
C PHE A 100 -4.69 -5.72 -1.35
N VAL A 101 -4.31 -6.33 -2.48
CA VAL A 101 -4.42 -5.73 -3.80
C VAL A 101 -5.88 -5.44 -4.12
N ASP A 102 -6.80 -6.39 -3.94
CA ASP A 102 -8.22 -6.15 -4.20
C ASP A 102 -8.79 -5.02 -3.35
N ALA A 103 -8.43 -4.94 -2.07
CA ALA A 103 -8.85 -3.87 -1.18
C ALA A 103 -8.26 -2.51 -1.57
N ALA A 104 -6.98 -2.47 -1.97
CA ALA A 104 -6.30 -1.24 -2.36
C ALA A 104 -6.96 -0.62 -3.60
N TYR A 105 -7.23 -1.42 -4.63
CA TYR A 105 -7.83 -0.95 -5.88
C TYR A 105 -9.33 -0.60 -5.71
N LYS A 106 -10.09 -1.34 -4.90
CA LYS A 106 -11.51 -0.99 -4.61
C LYS A 106 -11.67 0.34 -3.87
N ARG A 107 -10.74 0.65 -2.97
CA ARG A 107 -10.79 1.87 -2.15
C ARG A 107 -10.64 3.14 -3.00
N ASP A 108 -9.85 3.10 -4.07
CA ASP A 108 -9.60 4.28 -4.91
C ASP A 108 -10.51 4.35 -6.16
N LEU A 109 -11.03 3.23 -6.66
CA LEU A 109 -12.01 3.21 -7.76
C LEU A 109 -13.45 3.58 -7.33
N GLY A 110 -13.66 3.94 -6.06
CA GLY A 110 -14.98 4.39 -5.58
C GLY A 110 -16.05 3.28 -5.49
N GLU A 111 -15.68 2.01 -5.65
CA GLU A 111 -16.56 0.88 -5.36
C GLU A 111 -16.67 0.67 -3.85
N ALA A 112 -17.31 1.62 -3.17
CA ALA A 112 -17.91 1.40 -1.88
C ALA A 112 -18.88 0.23 -2.04
N SER A 113 -18.65 -0.83 -1.26
CA SER A 113 -19.57 -1.95 -1.13
C SER A 113 -20.95 -1.38 -0.82
N THR A 114 -21.89 -1.55 -1.74
CA THR A 114 -23.27 -1.12 -1.57
C THR A 114 -23.91 -1.92 -0.45
N SER A 115 -23.89 -1.36 0.75
CA SER A 115 -24.89 -1.66 1.76
C SER A 115 -25.28 -0.36 2.44
N SER A 116 -26.57 -0.03 2.29
CA SER A 116 -27.31 1.11 2.80
C SER A 116 -27.32 2.38 1.93
N GLU A 117 -28.52 2.69 1.45
CA GLU A 117 -28.97 3.96 0.87
C GLU A 117 -28.48 5.18 1.67
N GLY A 118 -28.08 6.24 0.96
CA GLY A 118 -27.89 7.56 1.55
C GLY A 118 -26.95 8.47 0.78
N MET A 119 -27.48 9.20 -0.21
CA MET A 119 -26.97 10.47 -0.74
C MET A 119 -25.49 10.50 -1.17
N THR A 120 -25.24 10.29 -2.46
CA THR A 120 -23.94 10.51 -3.11
C THR A 120 -23.57 11.98 -3.07
N VAL A 121 -22.73 12.36 -2.10
CA VAL A 121 -21.92 13.57 -2.19
C VAL A 121 -20.76 13.23 -3.13
N THR A 122 -20.72 13.84 -4.31
CA THR A 122 -19.49 13.91 -5.10
C THR A 122 -18.44 14.54 -4.18
N GLU A 123 -17.45 13.76 -3.75
CA GLU A 123 -16.37 14.25 -2.89
C GLU A 123 -15.53 15.21 -3.74
N SER A 124 -15.98 16.46 -3.78
CA SER A 124 -15.20 17.58 -4.28
C SER A 124 -13.92 17.57 -3.46
N LEU A 125 -12.79 17.20 -4.11
CA LEU A 125 -11.48 17.24 -3.49
C LEU A 125 -11.32 18.62 -2.88
N GLN A 126 -11.40 18.70 -1.55
CA GLN A 126 -11.27 19.96 -0.85
C GLN A 126 -9.82 20.40 -0.93
N ARG A 127 -9.53 21.21 -1.96
CA ARG A 127 -8.21 21.79 -2.22
C ARG A 127 -7.87 22.95 -1.28
N THR A 128 -8.80 23.32 -0.41
CA THR A 128 -8.69 24.45 0.51
C THR A 128 -8.47 23.96 1.93
N ASP A 129 -7.39 24.41 2.56
CA ASP A 129 -7.06 24.06 3.93
C ASP A 129 -8.15 24.57 4.88
N PRO A 130 -8.75 23.72 5.74
CA PRO A 130 -9.87 24.10 6.58
C PRO A 130 -9.50 25.15 7.64
N PHE A 131 -8.23 25.29 8.00
CA PHE A 131 -7.75 26.26 8.99
C PHE A 131 -7.45 27.63 8.38
N THR A 132 -6.69 27.68 7.30
CA THR A 132 -6.23 28.95 6.68
C THR A 132 -7.12 29.43 5.54
N LYS A 133 -8.00 28.56 5.02
CA LYS A 133 -8.81 28.81 3.82
C LYS A 133 -7.99 29.11 2.56
N LYS A 134 -6.70 28.75 2.56
CA LYS A 134 -5.79 28.87 1.41
C LYS A 134 -5.69 27.54 0.66
N PRO A 135 -5.25 27.55 -0.61
CA PRO A 135 -4.91 26.33 -1.32
C PRO A 135 -3.89 25.49 -0.55
N ILE A 136 -4.11 24.18 -0.48
CA ILE A 136 -3.19 23.23 0.15
C ILE A 136 -1.97 23.06 -0.76
N VAL A 137 -0.77 23.15 -0.18
CA VAL A 137 0.51 22.97 -0.91
C VAL A 137 1.20 21.69 -0.45
N ASN A 138 1.21 21.44 0.86
CA ASN A 138 1.83 20.27 1.47
C ASN A 138 0.75 19.39 2.12
N PRO A 139 0.00 18.58 1.35
CA PRO A 139 -1.15 17.87 1.89
C PRO A 139 -0.73 16.77 2.87
N VAL A 140 -1.37 16.76 4.04
CA VAL A 140 -1.23 15.72 5.07
C VAL A 140 -2.61 15.22 5.50
N ARG A 141 -2.73 13.91 5.67
CA ARG A 141 -3.97 13.23 6.03
C ARG A 141 -3.90 12.65 7.43
N HIS A 142 -4.96 12.81 8.22
CA HIS A 142 -5.05 12.19 9.54
C HIS A 142 -5.34 10.69 9.45
N LYS A 143 -4.58 9.85 10.18
CA LYS A 143 -4.65 8.39 10.09
C LYS A 143 -6.01 7.78 10.45
N VAL A 144 -6.78 8.44 11.32
CA VAL A 144 -8.08 7.95 11.81
C VAL A 144 -9.28 8.45 10.99
N CYS A 145 -9.42 9.77 10.81
CA CYS A 145 -10.58 10.34 10.11
C CYS A 145 -10.34 10.63 8.62
N ASN A 146 -9.13 10.42 8.12
CA ASN A 146 -8.76 10.62 6.70
C ASN A 146 -8.97 12.03 6.14
N HIS A 147 -9.24 13.03 6.98
CA HIS A 147 -9.30 14.42 6.56
C HIS A 147 -7.91 14.99 6.23
N VAL A 148 -7.87 15.88 5.25
CA VAL A 148 -6.64 16.44 4.71
C VAL A 148 -6.46 17.90 5.12
N TYR A 149 -5.22 18.28 5.38
CA TYR A 149 -4.81 19.61 5.82
C TYR A 149 -3.54 20.02 5.08
N ASP A 150 -3.25 21.32 5.07
CA ASP A 150 -1.88 21.75 4.77
C ASP A 150 -0.96 21.49 5.98
N LYS A 151 0.21 20.89 5.73
CA LYS A 151 1.18 20.49 6.76
C LYS A 151 1.63 21.66 7.63
N ASP A 152 1.95 22.78 7.00
CA ASP A 152 2.52 23.94 7.69
C ASP A 152 1.43 24.65 8.49
N SER A 153 0.23 24.76 7.90
CA SER A 153 -0.97 25.23 8.58
C SER A 153 -1.30 24.42 9.83
N LEU A 154 -1.38 23.09 9.71
CA LEU A 154 -1.69 22.19 10.82
C LEU A 154 -0.63 22.28 11.93
N ALA A 155 0.65 22.28 11.56
CA ALA A 155 1.75 22.40 12.52
C ALA A 155 1.66 23.71 13.32
N ASN A 156 1.32 24.82 12.65
CA ASN A 156 1.12 26.10 13.30
C ASN A 156 -0.09 26.06 14.24
N ILE A 157 -1.22 25.53 13.80
CA ILE A 157 -2.43 25.46 14.63
C ILE A 157 -2.25 24.57 15.87
N ILE A 158 -1.54 23.45 15.75
CA ILE A 158 -1.22 22.61 16.92
C ILE A 158 -0.32 23.35 17.91
N LYS A 159 0.62 24.17 17.42
CA LYS A 159 1.48 25.01 18.28
C LYS A 159 0.67 26.11 18.99
N LEU A 160 -0.28 26.74 18.29
CA LEU A 160 -1.15 27.77 18.89
C LEU A 160 -2.15 27.15 19.88
N ASN A 161 -2.68 25.96 19.57
CA ASN A 161 -3.66 25.27 20.39
C ASN A 161 -3.44 23.75 20.38
N ALA A 162 -2.79 23.24 21.43
CA ALA A 162 -2.54 21.81 21.62
C ALA A 162 -3.82 20.96 21.84
N ARG A 163 -4.99 21.58 21.98
CA ARG A 163 -6.29 20.91 22.12
C ARG A 163 -7.13 20.97 20.84
N VAL A 164 -6.56 21.42 19.73
CA VAL A 164 -7.26 21.48 18.44
C VAL A 164 -7.76 20.09 18.02
N ARG A 165 -8.98 20.06 17.49
CA ARG A 165 -9.63 18.88 16.95
C ARG A 165 -9.85 19.06 15.45
N CYS A 166 -10.26 17.98 14.79
CA CYS A 166 -10.66 18.03 13.40
C CYS A 166 -11.73 19.12 13.17
N PRO A 167 -11.50 20.09 12.27
CA PRO A 167 -12.44 21.18 11.99
C PRO A 167 -13.61 20.76 11.09
N TYR A 168 -13.58 19.55 10.54
CA TYR A 168 -14.63 19.03 9.68
C TYR A 168 -15.91 18.77 10.47
N VAL A 169 -16.99 19.38 10.04
CA VAL A 169 -18.32 19.21 10.62
C VAL A 169 -18.73 17.74 10.51
N GLY A 170 -19.20 17.15 11.62
CA GLY A 170 -19.60 15.75 11.66
C GLY A 170 -18.45 14.74 11.74
N CYS A 171 -17.20 15.19 11.91
CA CYS A 171 -16.09 14.26 12.10
C CYS A 171 -16.30 13.39 13.36
N THR A 172 -16.26 12.08 13.18
CA THR A 172 -16.42 11.08 14.26
C THR A 172 -15.19 10.99 15.16
N ASN A 173 -14.02 11.42 14.67
CA ASN A 173 -12.79 11.44 15.45
C ASN A 173 -12.79 12.62 16.44
N LYS A 174 -12.95 12.29 17.73
CA LYS A 174 -12.96 13.26 18.84
C LYS A 174 -11.58 13.51 19.43
N GLU A 175 -10.56 12.81 18.95
CA GLU A 175 -9.18 12.96 19.42
C GLU A 175 -8.58 14.30 19.00
N ARG A 176 -7.55 14.71 19.74
CA ARG A 176 -6.78 15.91 19.44
C ARG A 176 -5.86 15.63 18.26
N LEU A 177 -5.73 16.60 17.36
CA LEU A 177 -4.79 16.48 16.26
C LEU A 177 -3.36 16.57 16.78
N ARG A 178 -2.51 15.62 16.35
CA ARG A 178 -1.08 15.62 16.62
C ARG A 178 -0.33 15.36 15.33
N MET A 179 0.86 15.97 15.19
CA MET A 179 1.70 15.75 14.01
C MET A 179 2.12 14.28 13.83
N VAL A 180 2.14 13.49 14.90
CA VAL A 180 2.44 12.05 14.84
C VAL A 180 1.28 11.21 14.28
N ASP A 181 0.07 11.76 14.27
CA ASP A 181 -1.15 11.08 13.82
C ASP A 181 -1.53 11.44 12.38
N VAL A 182 -0.68 12.23 11.71
CA VAL A 182 -0.84 12.56 10.29
C VAL A 182 0.25 11.91 9.45
N VAL A 183 -0.08 11.63 8.19
CA VAL A 183 0.82 11.12 7.16
C VAL A 183 0.75 12.01 5.94
N GLN A 184 1.83 12.05 5.15
CA GLN A 184 1.79 12.80 3.90
C GLN A 184 0.78 12.19 2.94
N ASP A 185 -0.07 13.03 2.35
CA ASP A 185 -1.02 12.61 1.33
C ASP A 185 -0.36 12.69 -0.05
N VAL A 186 0.36 11.63 -0.42
CA VAL A 186 1.12 11.57 -1.68
C VAL A 186 0.18 11.67 -2.89
N GLY A 187 -1.00 11.05 -2.83
CA GLY A 187 -1.98 11.11 -3.91
C GLY A 187 -2.50 12.53 -4.14
N MET A 188 -2.87 13.25 -3.07
CA MET A 188 -3.27 14.66 -3.21
C MET A 188 -2.11 15.54 -3.70
N ARG A 189 -0.87 15.29 -3.23
CA ARG A 189 0.31 16.07 -3.65
C ARG A 189 0.56 15.93 -5.15
N ILE A 190 0.39 14.74 -5.70
CA ILE A 190 0.59 14.48 -7.13
C ILE A 190 -0.51 15.14 -7.96
N ARG A 191 -1.78 15.03 -7.54
CA ARG A 191 -2.90 15.72 -8.20
C ARG A 191 -2.72 17.24 -8.25
N LEU A 192 -2.26 17.84 -7.15
CA LEU A 192 -1.95 19.27 -7.09
C LEU A 192 -0.79 19.66 -8.03
N ALA A 193 0.21 18.79 -8.19
CA ALA A 193 1.32 19.03 -9.10
C ALA A 193 0.91 18.92 -10.58
N THR A 194 0.12 17.89 -10.94
CA THR A 194 -0.36 17.72 -12.32
C THR A 194 -1.29 18.85 -12.76
N GLU A 195 -2.12 19.40 -11.86
CA GLU A 195 -3.00 20.53 -12.16
C GLU A 195 -2.22 21.85 -12.33
N ALA A 196 -1.10 22.01 -11.63
CA ALA A 196 -0.25 23.19 -11.79
C ALA A 196 0.38 23.21 -13.19
N GLU A 197 0.82 22.05 -13.69
CA GLU A 197 1.40 21.91 -15.04
C GLU A 197 0.37 22.16 -16.15
N SER A 198 -0.92 21.83 -15.94
CA SER A 198 -1.97 22.06 -16.95
C SER A 198 -2.44 23.51 -17.06
N ASN A 199 -2.21 24.36 -16.05
CA ASN A 199 -2.69 25.75 -16.05
C ASN A 199 -1.68 26.75 -16.64
N ASP A 200 -0.44 26.32 -16.91
CA ASP A 200 0.61 27.19 -17.44
C ASP A 200 0.57 27.31 -18.99
N ASP A 201 -0.26 26.52 -19.68
CA ASP A 201 -0.39 26.54 -21.16
C ASP A 201 -1.44 27.54 -21.71
N GLU A 202 -2.16 28.28 -20.85
CA GLU A 202 -3.26 29.19 -21.26
C GLU A 202 -2.91 30.69 -21.16
N SER A 203 -1.65 31.07 -20.92
CA SER A 203 -1.25 32.48 -20.71
C SER A 203 -0.33 33.08 -21.78
N ASP A 204 -0.54 32.76 -23.06
CA ASP A 204 0.17 33.41 -24.17
C ASP A 204 -0.75 33.61 -25.40
N SER A 205 -1.83 34.37 -25.20
CA SER A 205 -2.55 35.01 -26.32
C SER A 205 -3.33 36.23 -25.83
N ASP A 206 -2.67 37.39 -25.84
CA ASP A 206 -3.27 38.71 -26.06
C ASP A 206 -2.25 39.64 -26.74
#